data_AF-A0A8C4QLP4-F1
#
_entry.id   AF-A0A8C4QLP4-F1
#
_cell.length_a   1.000
_cell.length_b   1.000
_cell.length_c   1.000
_cell.angle_alpha   90.00
_cell.angle_beta   90.00
_cell.angle_gamma   90.00
#
_symmetry.space_group_name_H-M   'P 1'
#
loop_
_entity.id
_entity.type
_entity.pdbx_description
1 polymer ?
#
loop_
_entity_poly.entity_id
_entity_poly.type
_entity_poly.pdbx_seq_one_letter_code
_entity_poly.pdbx_strand_id
1 'polypeptide(L)'
;MQVRTRMASWENTCWKDINVDQMDMETKKFCLDLRAMDKDLRSWDVYSGLDSTLRNYVTSLRSVGELQNTAIRERHWQELMHTTGVQFSMSESTTLFDLLSLHLHKFEEDVRGIVDKAVKELTMEKVLKELDATWSTMVFEHEPHGRTGTPLLKVDDELVEILEDNQVKFLTVMKYFVKIFLVLVTESVAHFR
;
A
#
# COMPACT_ATOMS: atom_id res chain seq x y z
N MET A 1 -25.56 11.88 21.43
CA MET A 1 -24.65 13.04 21.40
C MET A 1 -23.18 12.65 21.55
N GLN A 2 -22.79 11.79 22.50
CA GLN A 2 -21.38 11.46 22.76
C GLN A 2 -20.60 10.88 21.56
N VAL A 3 -21.22 9.98 20.78
CA VAL A 3 -20.58 9.36 19.60
C VAL A 3 -20.11 10.40 18.58
N ARG A 4 -21.00 11.32 18.18
CA ARG A 4 -20.67 12.36 17.19
C ARG A 4 -19.58 13.31 17.68
N THR A 5 -19.62 13.69 18.96
CA THR A 5 -18.59 14.54 19.56
C THR A 5 -17.22 13.85 19.56
N ARG A 6 -17.20 12.54 19.87
CA ARG A 6 -15.96 11.76 19.86
C ARG A 6 -15.39 11.62 18.44
N MET A 7 -16.23 11.28 17.47
CA MET A 7 -15.82 11.19 16.07
C MET A 7 -15.28 12.53 15.55
N ALA A 8 -15.98 13.64 15.81
CA ALA A 8 -15.53 14.98 15.44
C ALA A 8 -14.19 15.38 16.10
N SER A 9 -13.88 14.84 17.29
CA SER A 9 -12.57 15.07 17.92
C SER A 9 -11.43 14.37 17.18
N TRP A 10 -11.70 13.22 16.55
CA TRP A 10 -10.71 12.48 15.77
C TRP A 10 -10.53 13.03 14.36
N GLU A 11 -11.57 13.64 13.80
CA GLU A 11 -11.52 14.26 12.47
C GLU A 11 -10.39 15.29 12.33
N ASN A 12 -10.04 15.97 13.42
CA ASN A 12 -8.94 16.96 13.45
C ASN A 12 -7.55 16.35 13.67
N THR A 13 -7.44 15.03 13.85
CA THR A 13 -6.16 14.35 14.06
C THR A 13 -5.33 14.37 12.77
N CYS A 14 -4.07 14.80 12.87
CA CYS A 14 -3.13 14.80 11.76
C CYS A 14 -2.81 13.36 11.32
N TRP A 15 -2.64 13.13 10.01
CA TRP A 15 -2.30 11.83 9.41
C TRP A 15 -1.22 11.05 10.16
N LYS A 16 -0.15 11.74 10.56
CA LYS A 16 1.00 11.15 11.27
C LYS A 16 0.64 10.62 12.66
N ASP A 17 -0.41 11.16 13.27
CA ASP A 17 -0.86 10.86 14.63
C ASP A 17 -2.13 9.98 14.66
N ILE A 18 -2.64 9.56 13.50
CA ILE A 18 -3.84 8.70 13.42
C ILE A 18 -3.49 7.31 13.97
N ASN A 19 -4.10 6.97 15.10
CA ASN A 19 -4.08 5.63 15.67
C ASN A 19 -5.36 4.88 15.25
N VAL A 20 -5.28 4.16 14.14
CA VAL A 20 -6.42 3.42 13.56
C VAL A 20 -6.92 2.33 14.51
N ASP A 21 -6.03 1.59 15.17
CA ASP A 21 -6.40 0.50 16.08
C ASP A 21 -7.24 1.01 17.25
N GLN A 22 -6.81 2.10 17.88
CA GLN A 22 -7.55 2.72 18.98
C GLN A 22 -8.92 3.24 18.49
N MET A 23 -8.95 3.95 17.36
CA MET A 23 -10.18 4.51 16.82
C MET A 23 -11.18 3.42 16.38
N ASP A 24 -10.70 2.33 15.77
CA ASP A 24 -11.53 1.18 15.37
C ASP A 24 -12.09 0.46 16.60
N MET A 25 -11.28 0.26 17.65
CA MET A 25 -11.73 -0.31 18.92
C MET A 25 -12.84 0.53 19.59
N GLU A 26 -12.65 1.85 19.69
CA GLU A 26 -13.65 2.77 20.25
C GLU A 26 -14.92 2.81 19.37
N THR A 27 -14.78 2.80 18.04
CA THR A 27 -15.93 2.81 17.11
C THR A 27 -16.73 1.51 17.18
N LYS A 28 -16.07 0.35 17.31
CA LYS A 28 -16.72 -0.95 17.54
C LYS A 28 -17.49 -0.97 18.86
N LYS A 29 -16.97 -0.33 19.91
CA LYS A 29 -17.70 -0.16 21.18
C LYS A 29 -19.00 0.64 20.97
N PHE A 30 -18.95 1.75 20.24
CA PHE A 30 -20.17 2.50 19.90
C PHE A 30 -21.18 1.68 19.09
N CYS A 31 -20.71 0.80 18.19
CA CYS A 31 -21.60 -0.13 17.47
C CYS A 31 -22.30 -1.12 18.42
N LEU A 32 -21.58 -1.63 19.43
CA LEU A 32 -22.16 -2.52 20.44
C LEU A 32 -23.17 -1.79 21.32
N ASP A 33 -22.83 -0.59 21.78
CA ASP A 33 -23.72 0.25 22.59
C ASP A 33 -25.00 0.60 21.82
N LEU A 34 -24.89 0.93 20.53
CA LEU A 34 -26.04 1.16 19.65
C LEU A 34 -26.91 -0.08 19.48
N ARG A 35 -26.32 -1.28 19.41
CA ARG A 35 -27.06 -2.55 19.33
C ARG A 35 -27.72 -2.94 20.65
N ALA A 36 -27.16 -2.51 21.78
CA ALA A 36 -27.72 -2.76 23.11
C ALA A 36 -28.92 -1.86 23.43
N MET A 37 -29.17 -0.81 22.63
CA MET A 37 -30.35 0.03 22.77
C MET A 37 -31.64 -0.74 22.50
N ASP A 38 -32.76 -0.18 22.99
CA ASP A 38 -34.09 -0.77 22.86
C ASP A 38 -34.42 -1.13 21.39
N LYS A 39 -35.06 -2.27 21.20
CA LYS A 39 -35.42 -2.79 19.88
C LYS A 39 -36.41 -1.86 19.18
N ASP A 40 -37.25 -1.15 19.92
CA ASP A 40 -38.22 -0.21 19.35
C ASP A 40 -37.53 0.96 18.62
N LEU A 41 -36.34 1.37 19.08
CA LEU A 41 -35.53 2.42 18.46
C LEU A 41 -34.96 2.01 17.10
N ARG A 42 -34.86 0.71 16.81
CA ARG A 42 -34.30 0.21 15.53
C ARG A 42 -35.16 0.56 14.32
N SER A 43 -36.44 0.85 14.56
CA SER A 43 -37.39 1.30 13.54
C SER A 43 -37.21 2.76 13.16
N TRP A 44 -36.44 3.53 13.95
CA TRP A 44 -36.29 4.96 13.71
C TRP A 44 -35.20 5.24 12.67
N ASP A 45 -35.47 6.16 11.75
CA ASP A 45 -34.50 6.58 10.73
C ASP A 45 -33.19 7.07 11.35
N VAL A 46 -33.27 7.73 12.52
CA VAL A 46 -32.10 8.21 13.27
C VAL A 46 -31.19 7.06 13.70
N TYR A 47 -31.77 5.92 14.10
CA TYR A 47 -31.01 4.72 14.45
C TYR A 47 -30.30 4.16 13.23
N SER A 48 -31.04 3.95 12.14
CA SER A 48 -30.49 3.38 10.90
C SER A 48 -29.39 4.26 10.29
N GLY A 49 -29.57 5.59 10.32
CA GLY A 49 -28.57 6.54 9.86
C GLY A 49 -27.29 6.53 10.71
N LEU A 50 -27.43 6.43 12.05
CA LEU A 50 -26.28 6.34 12.94
C LEU A 50 -25.53 5.00 12.79
N ASP A 51 -26.25 3.88 12.68
CA ASP A 51 -25.64 2.56 12.43
C ASP A 51 -24.87 2.55 11.12
N SER A 52 -25.48 3.05 10.03
CA SER A 52 -24.81 3.17 8.74
C SER A 52 -23.57 4.07 8.81
N THR A 53 -23.66 5.22 9.48
CA THR A 53 -22.52 6.13 9.66
C THR A 53 -21.36 5.45 10.38
N LEU A 54 -21.65 4.75 11.49
CA LEU A 54 -20.63 4.02 12.24
C LEU A 54 -19.99 2.90 11.43
N ARG A 55 -20.79 2.13 10.68
CA ARG A 55 -20.27 1.06 9.81
C ARG A 55 -19.36 1.61 8.71
N ASN A 56 -19.79 2.68 8.04
CA ASN A 56 -18.98 3.35 7.02
C ASN A 56 -17.68 3.92 7.60
N TYR A 57 -17.74 4.45 8.83
CA TYR A 57 -16.56 4.95 9.54
C TYR A 57 -15.57 3.83 9.87
N VAL A 58 -16.03 2.69 10.38
CA VAL A 58 -15.19 1.49 10.63
C VAL A 58 -14.50 1.04 9.35
N THR A 59 -15.23 0.92 8.25
CA THR A 59 -14.63 0.52 6.97
C THR A 59 -13.61 1.55 6.49
N SER A 60 -13.94 2.84 6.56
CA SER A 60 -13.02 3.91 6.14
C SER A 60 -11.76 3.95 7.00
N LEU A 61 -11.86 3.73 8.31
CA LEU A 61 -10.71 3.63 9.22
C LEU A 61 -9.79 2.47 8.84
N ARG A 62 -10.34 1.31 8.46
CA ARG A 62 -9.52 0.18 8.00
C ARG A 62 -8.76 0.53 6.73
N SER A 63 -9.42 1.14 5.75
CA SER A 63 -8.76 1.62 4.54
C SER A 63 -7.66 2.66 4.85
N VAL A 64 -7.90 3.56 5.79
CA VAL A 64 -6.88 4.51 6.30
C VAL A 64 -5.68 3.74 6.88
N GLY A 65 -5.91 2.69 7.66
CA GLY A 65 -4.84 1.86 8.22
C GLY A 65 -4.04 1.12 7.16
N GLU A 66 -4.68 0.62 6.11
CA GLU A 66 -3.97 0.00 4.97
C GLU A 66 -3.10 1.04 4.23
N LEU A 67 -3.62 2.26 4.06
CA LEU A 67 -2.90 3.38 3.41
C LEU A 67 -1.73 3.94 4.24
N GLN A 68 -1.66 3.66 5.56
CA GLN A 68 -0.50 3.99 6.40
C GLN A 68 0.74 3.13 6.09
N ASN A 69 0.62 2.14 5.19
CA ASN A 69 1.75 1.33 4.76
C ASN A 69 2.88 2.19 4.14
N THR A 70 4.11 2.04 4.66
CA THR A 70 5.30 2.78 4.20
C THR A 70 5.69 2.56 2.73
N ALA A 71 5.15 1.53 2.08
CA ALA A 71 5.34 1.28 0.65
C ALA A 71 4.56 2.28 -0.23
N ILE A 72 3.52 2.93 0.31
CA ILE A 72 2.72 3.94 -0.39
C ILE A 72 3.57 5.17 -0.68
N ARG A 73 3.36 5.76 -1.86
CA ARG A 73 4.12 6.88 -2.43
C ARG A 73 3.16 7.74 -3.25
N GLU A 74 3.63 8.90 -3.66
CA GLU A 74 2.84 9.89 -4.41
C GLU A 74 2.02 9.30 -5.58
N ARG A 75 2.62 8.43 -6.40
CA ARG A 75 1.92 7.74 -7.50
C ARG A 75 0.69 6.94 -7.06
N HIS A 76 0.74 6.32 -5.88
CA HIS A 76 -0.35 5.52 -5.32
C HIS A 76 -1.48 6.42 -4.79
N TRP A 77 -1.13 7.60 -4.26
CA TRP A 77 -2.11 8.61 -3.88
C TRP A 77 -2.82 9.19 -5.11
N GLN A 78 -2.09 9.42 -6.20
CA GLN A 78 -2.66 9.86 -7.47
C GLN A 78 -3.61 8.81 -8.07
N GLU A 79 -3.25 7.53 -8.00
CA GLU A 79 -4.12 6.42 -8.39
C GLU A 79 -5.39 6.38 -7.54
N LEU A 80 -5.27 6.53 -6.21
CA LEU A 80 -6.41 6.61 -5.30
C LEU A 80 -7.35 7.79 -5.63
N MET A 81 -6.80 8.97 -5.93
CA MET A 81 -7.59 10.14 -6.34
C MET A 81 -8.34 9.90 -7.64
N HIS A 82 -7.70 9.23 -8.60
CA HIS A 82 -8.34 8.88 -9.87
C HIS A 82 -9.52 7.93 -9.63
N THR A 83 -9.32 6.90 -8.81
CA THR A 83 -10.37 5.92 -8.49
C THR A 83 -11.54 6.54 -7.71
N THR A 84 -11.24 7.37 -6.72
CA THR A 84 -12.27 8.01 -5.88
C THR A 84 -12.97 9.18 -6.59
N GLY A 85 -12.34 9.75 -7.62
CA GLY A 85 -12.82 10.95 -8.32
C GLY A 85 -12.72 12.23 -7.47
N VAL A 86 -12.04 12.19 -6.33
CA VAL A 86 -11.89 13.32 -5.41
C VAL A 86 -10.50 13.90 -5.57
N GLN A 87 -10.43 15.23 -5.76
CA GLN A 87 -9.15 15.92 -5.73
C GLN A 87 -8.67 16.05 -4.30
N PHE A 88 -7.50 15.47 -4.04
CA PHE A 88 -6.85 15.42 -2.75
C PHE A 88 -5.35 15.58 -2.97
N SER A 89 -4.62 16.03 -1.96
CA SER A 89 -3.16 16.05 -2.03
C SER A 89 -2.65 15.74 -0.64
N MET A 90 -1.86 14.67 -0.52
CA MET A 90 -1.20 14.39 0.76
C MET A 90 -0.23 15.52 1.09
N SER A 91 -0.45 16.09 2.26
CA SER A 91 0.40 17.11 2.87
C SER A 91 0.63 16.80 4.34
N GLU A 92 1.59 17.48 4.96
CA GLU A 92 1.83 17.32 6.40
C GLU A 92 0.65 17.77 7.27
N SER A 93 -0.22 18.64 6.73
CA SER A 93 -1.44 19.10 7.37
C SER A 93 -2.66 18.22 7.12
N THR A 94 -2.51 17.11 6.40
CA THR A 94 -3.62 16.18 6.12
C THR A 94 -4.21 15.66 7.42
N THR A 95 -5.52 15.72 7.55
CA THR A 95 -6.27 15.25 8.71
C THR A 95 -7.08 14.00 8.40
N LEU A 96 -7.58 13.33 9.44
CA LEU A 96 -8.53 12.23 9.28
C LEU A 96 -9.80 12.68 8.55
N PHE A 97 -10.28 13.91 8.78
CA PHE A 97 -11.42 14.48 8.06
C PHE A 97 -11.23 14.46 6.54
N ASP A 98 -10.04 14.87 6.07
CA ASP A 98 -9.74 14.91 4.64
C ASP A 98 -9.80 13.52 4.01
N LEU A 99 -9.33 12.51 4.74
CA LEU A 99 -9.33 11.11 4.29
C LEU A 99 -10.74 10.50 4.30
N LEU A 100 -11.55 10.82 5.30
CA LEU A 100 -12.95 10.37 5.37
C LEU A 100 -13.80 10.99 4.24
N SER A 101 -13.42 12.18 3.78
CA SER A 101 -14.03 12.86 2.63
C SER A 101 -13.78 12.14 1.29
N LEU A 102 -12.80 11.23 1.23
CA LEU A 102 -12.59 10.34 0.07
C LEU A 102 -13.61 9.20 -0.01
N HIS A 103 -14.44 9.03 1.04
CA HIS A 103 -15.46 7.99 1.11
C HIS A 103 -14.90 6.57 0.88
N LEU A 104 -13.74 6.29 1.48
CA LEU A 104 -12.97 5.04 1.28
C LEU A 104 -13.78 3.76 1.51
N HIS A 105 -14.82 3.80 2.35
CA HIS A 105 -15.76 2.70 2.52
C HIS A 105 -16.46 2.23 1.23
N LYS A 106 -16.42 2.99 0.14
CA LYS A 106 -16.96 2.61 -1.17
C LYS A 106 -15.91 1.98 -2.09
N PHE A 107 -14.63 2.08 -1.74
CA PHE A 107 -13.48 1.73 -2.58
C PHE A 107 -12.52 0.78 -1.84
N GLU A 108 -13.04 -0.05 -0.94
CA GLU A 108 -12.22 -0.91 -0.06
C GLU A 108 -11.30 -1.85 -0.87
N GLU A 109 -11.85 -2.51 -1.90
CA GLU A 109 -11.08 -3.42 -2.75
C GLU A 109 -10.04 -2.68 -3.61
N ASP A 110 -10.36 -1.47 -4.05
CA ASP A 110 -9.41 -0.65 -4.81
C ASP A 110 -8.26 -0.15 -3.93
N VAL A 111 -8.56 0.29 -2.70
CA VAL A 111 -7.54 0.66 -1.70
C VAL A 111 -6.61 -0.51 -1.44
N ARG A 112 -7.16 -1.70 -1.19
CA ARG A 112 -6.37 -2.92 -0.99
C ARG A 112 -5.48 -3.22 -2.19
N GLY A 113 -6.03 -3.13 -3.40
CA GLY A 113 -5.28 -3.33 -4.64
C GLY A 113 -4.11 -2.34 -4.81
N ILE A 114 -4.32 -1.07 -4.48
CA ILE A 114 -3.27 -0.04 -4.50
C ILE A 114 -2.18 -0.34 -3.47
N VAL A 115 -2.56 -0.74 -2.26
CA VAL A 115 -1.60 -1.08 -1.19
C VAL A 115 -0.80 -2.33 -1.56
N ASP A 116 -1.44 -3.37 -2.08
CA ASP A 116 -0.77 -4.59 -2.55
C ASP A 116 0.22 -4.29 -3.68
N LYS A 117 -0.17 -3.44 -4.63
CA LYS A 117 0.70 -2.97 -5.71
C LYS A 117 1.91 -2.23 -5.15
N ALA A 118 1.70 -1.32 -4.20
CA ALA A 118 2.78 -0.56 -3.55
C ALA A 118 3.76 -1.48 -2.80
N VAL A 119 3.25 -2.43 -2.02
CA VAL A 119 4.07 -3.43 -1.29
C VAL A 119 4.88 -4.30 -2.25
N LYS A 120 4.28 -4.70 -3.37
CA LYS A 120 4.95 -5.50 -4.39
C LYS A 120 6.05 -4.70 -5.10
N GLU A 121 5.81 -3.44 -5.43
CA GLU A 121 6.82 -2.53 -5.96
C GLU A 121 8.01 -2.36 -5.00
N LEU A 122 7.74 -2.12 -3.71
CA LEU A 122 8.80 -2.02 -2.70
C LEU A 122 9.61 -3.31 -2.61
N THR A 123 8.96 -4.47 -2.69
CA THR A 123 9.64 -5.77 -2.70
C THR A 123 10.55 -5.89 -3.92
N MET A 124 10.09 -5.52 -5.11
CA MET A 124 10.93 -5.56 -6.32
C MET A 124 12.13 -4.61 -6.22
N GLU A 125 11.96 -3.41 -5.64
CA GLU A 125 13.05 -2.48 -5.40
C GLU A 125 14.09 -3.01 -4.39
N LYS A 126 13.66 -3.75 -3.36
CA LYS A 126 14.58 -4.42 -2.43
C LYS A 126 15.40 -5.50 -3.14
N VAL A 127 14.76 -6.32 -3.96
CA VAL A 127 15.46 -7.34 -4.77
C VAL A 127 16.50 -6.69 -5.69
N LEU A 128 16.17 -5.56 -6.33
CA LEU A 128 17.14 -4.82 -7.15
C LEU A 128 18.33 -4.31 -6.34
N LYS A 129 18.09 -3.78 -5.13
CA LYS A 129 19.17 -3.32 -4.24
C LYS A 129 20.05 -4.47 -3.76
N GLU A 130 19.48 -5.64 -3.49
CA GLU A 130 20.23 -6.84 -3.12
C GLU A 130 21.10 -7.31 -4.29
N LEU A 131 20.56 -7.36 -5.50
CA LEU A 131 21.31 -7.68 -6.72
C LEU A 131 22.47 -6.70 -6.92
N ASP A 132 22.20 -5.40 -6.83
CA ASP A 132 23.23 -4.36 -6.96
C ASP A 132 24.32 -4.52 -5.89
N ALA A 133 23.94 -4.75 -4.64
CA ALA A 133 24.88 -4.99 -3.55
C ALA A 133 25.77 -6.22 -3.83
N THR A 134 25.19 -7.37 -4.21
CA THR A 134 25.95 -8.58 -4.54
C THR A 134 26.97 -8.32 -5.64
N TRP A 135 26.55 -7.72 -6.75
CA TRP A 135 27.43 -7.50 -7.91
C TRP A 135 28.42 -6.36 -7.74
N SER A 136 28.14 -5.39 -6.86
CA SER A 136 29.08 -4.32 -6.52
C SER A 136 30.29 -4.81 -5.73
N THR A 137 30.14 -5.89 -4.96
CA THR A 137 31.20 -6.47 -4.13
C THR A 137 31.83 -7.73 -4.71
N MET A 138 31.24 -8.30 -5.77
CA MET A 138 31.70 -9.57 -6.33
C MET A 138 33.08 -9.41 -6.97
N VAL A 139 34.02 -10.26 -6.56
CA VAL A 139 35.38 -10.31 -7.13
C VAL A 139 35.58 -11.66 -7.78
N PHE A 140 35.91 -11.63 -9.07
CA PHE A 140 36.20 -12.83 -9.84
C PHE A 140 37.61 -13.36 -9.55
N GLU A 141 37.69 -14.60 -9.08
CA GLU A 141 38.97 -15.29 -8.92
C GLU A 141 39.52 -15.73 -10.28
N HIS A 142 40.83 -15.68 -10.44
CA HIS A 142 41.49 -16.10 -11.68
C HIS A 142 42.64 -17.07 -11.37
N GLU A 143 42.84 -18.05 -12.25
CA GLU A 143 43.94 -19.00 -12.19
C GLU A 143 44.77 -18.99 -13.49
N PRO A 144 46.10 -19.20 -13.42
CA PRO A 144 46.93 -19.17 -14.62
C PRO A 144 46.74 -20.42 -15.48
N HIS A 145 46.56 -20.23 -16.80
CA HIS A 145 46.50 -21.31 -17.77
C HIS A 145 47.83 -22.07 -17.80
N GLY A 146 47.82 -23.38 -17.52
CA GLY A 146 49.03 -24.19 -17.33
C GLY A 146 50.05 -24.19 -18.48
N ARG A 147 49.64 -23.92 -19.72
CA ARG A 147 50.53 -23.80 -20.90
C ARG A 147 50.97 -22.38 -21.27
N THR A 148 50.14 -21.37 -21.00
CA THR A 148 50.33 -20.01 -21.57
C THR A 148 50.48 -18.94 -20.50
N GLY A 149 50.24 -19.26 -19.23
CA GLY A 149 50.25 -18.32 -18.12
C GLY A 149 49.11 -17.28 -18.16
N THR A 150 48.20 -17.38 -19.14
CA THR A 150 47.07 -16.45 -19.30
C THR A 150 46.09 -16.61 -18.14
N PRO A 151 45.62 -15.54 -17.49
CA PRO A 151 44.62 -15.64 -16.43
C PRO A 151 43.29 -16.17 -16.99
N LEU A 152 42.83 -17.29 -16.46
CA LEU A 152 41.52 -17.88 -16.69
C LEU A 152 40.62 -17.54 -15.51
N LEU A 153 39.36 -17.26 -15.78
CA LEU A 153 38.37 -17.14 -14.74
C LEU A 153 38.23 -18.49 -14.02
N LYS A 154 38.43 -18.49 -12.71
CA LYS A 154 38.12 -19.64 -11.87
C LYS A 154 36.61 -19.61 -11.61
N VAL A 155 35.92 -20.63 -12.11
CA VAL A 155 34.49 -20.80 -11.91
C VAL A 155 34.31 -21.86 -10.84
N ASP A 156 33.95 -21.44 -9.63
CA ASP A 156 33.51 -22.36 -8.58
C ASP A 156 31.99 -22.51 -8.59
N ASP A 157 31.51 -23.58 -7.95
CA ASP A 157 30.08 -23.91 -7.91
C ASP A 157 29.26 -22.82 -7.21
N GLU A 158 29.86 -22.10 -6.24
CA GLU A 158 29.23 -21.00 -5.51
C GLU A 158 28.94 -19.80 -6.42
N LEU A 159 29.90 -19.40 -7.26
CA LEU A 159 29.70 -18.34 -8.26
C LEU A 159 28.57 -18.68 -9.24
N VAL A 160 28.49 -19.93 -9.68
CA VAL A 160 27.44 -20.38 -10.61
C VAL A 160 26.07 -20.35 -9.92
N GLU A 161 25.97 -20.86 -8.69
CA GLU A 161 24.74 -20.83 -7.90
C GLU A 161 24.23 -19.39 -7.70
N ILE A 162 25.11 -18.48 -7.29
CA ILE A 162 24.77 -17.05 -7.12
C ILE A 162 24.26 -16.44 -8.42
N LEU A 163 24.91 -16.76 -9.56
CA LEU A 163 24.53 -16.23 -10.86
C LEU A 163 23.15 -16.75 -11.30
N GLU A 164 22.88 -18.04 -11.15
CA GLU A 164 21.59 -18.65 -11.48
C GLU A 164 20.44 -18.08 -10.62
N ASP A 165 20.65 -17.97 -9.31
CA ASP A 165 19.68 -17.39 -8.37
C ASP A 165 19.39 -15.92 -8.71
N ASN A 166 20.45 -15.14 -8.97
CA ASN A 166 20.33 -13.74 -9.32
C ASN A 166 19.62 -13.55 -10.68
N GLN A 167 19.84 -14.45 -11.63
CA GLN A 167 19.12 -14.45 -12.90
C GLN A 167 17.61 -14.65 -12.70
N VAL A 168 17.19 -15.60 -11.85
CA VAL A 168 15.76 -15.84 -11.56
C VAL A 168 15.13 -14.63 -10.87
N LYS A 169 15.82 -14.04 -9.88
CA LYS A 169 15.38 -12.81 -9.20
C LYS A 169 15.22 -11.65 -10.19
N PHE A 170 16.22 -11.41 -11.03
CA PHE A 170 16.18 -10.36 -12.04
C PHE A 170 15.03 -10.55 -13.04
N LEU A 171 14.83 -11.77 -13.55
CA LEU A 171 13.73 -12.09 -14.46
C LEU A 171 12.35 -11.83 -13.81
N THR A 172 12.21 -12.11 -12.52
CA THR A 172 10.98 -11.85 -11.77
C THR A 172 10.69 -10.35 -11.69
N VAL A 173 11.71 -9.56 -11.36
CA VAL A 173 11.61 -8.10 -11.32
C VAL A 173 11.26 -7.52 -12.70
N MET A 174 11.96 -7.97 -13.75
CA MET A 174 11.72 -7.50 -15.12
C MET A 174 10.29 -7.80 -15.59
N LYS A 175 9.79 -9.02 -15.35
CA LYS A 175 8.40 -9.38 -15.67
C LYS A 175 7.39 -8.44 -15.01
N TYR A 176 7.64 -8.06 -13.76
CA TYR A 176 6.76 -7.15 -13.03
C TYR A 176 6.76 -5.74 -13.62
N PHE A 177 7.94 -5.15 -13.87
CA PHE A 177 8.02 -3.80 -14.42
C PHE A 177 7.54 -3.70 -15.88
N VAL A 178 7.76 -4.74 -16.69
CA VAL A 178 7.17 -4.80 -18.05
C VAL A 178 5.65 -4.77 -17.97
N LYS A 179 5.04 -5.48 -17.02
CA LYS A 179 3.58 -5.44 -16.81
C LYS A 179 3.11 -4.03 -16.47
N ILE A 180 3.79 -3.32 -15.58
CA ILE A 180 3.46 -1.93 -15.24
C ILE A 180 3.57 -1.03 -16.46
N PHE A 181 4.67 -1.12 -17.21
CA PHE A 181 4.89 -0.30 -18.40
C PHE A 181 3.81 -0.53 -19.46
N LEU A 182 3.43 -1.79 -19.70
CA LEU A 182 2.35 -2.11 -20.63
C LEU A 182 1.01 -1.49 -20.22
N VAL A 183 0.66 -1.55 -18.93
CA VAL A 183 -0.56 -0.93 -18.39
C VAL A 183 -0.54 0.59 -18.63
N LEU A 184 0.56 1.26 -18.26
CA LEU A 184 0.71 2.71 -18.45
C LEU A 184 0.61 3.14 -19.91
N VAL A 185 1.22 2.37 -20.83
CA VAL A 185 1.12 2.65 -22.28
C VAL A 185 -0.31 2.45 -22.78
N THR A 186 -1.01 1.39 -22.34
CA THR A 186 -2.39 1.15 -22.75
C THR A 186 -3.37 2.21 -22.25
N GLU A 187 -3.22 2.66 -20.99
CA GLU A 187 -4.04 3.73 -20.41
C GLU A 187 -3.76 5.08 -21.07
N SER A 188 -2.48 5.40 -21.33
CA SER A 188 -2.11 6.63 -22.04
C SER A 188 -2.71 6.67 -23.44
N VAL A 189 -2.63 5.58 -24.20
CA VAL A 189 -3.19 5.50 -25.55
C VAL A 189 -4.73 5.54 -25.54
N ALA A 190 -5.38 4.99 -24.52
CA ALA A 190 -6.83 5.08 -24.35
C ALA A 190 -7.31 6.52 -24.12
N HIS A 191 -6.51 7.36 -23.46
CA HIS A 191 -6.82 8.77 -23.22
C HIS A 191 -6.67 9.66 -24.49
N PHE A 192 -6.03 9.15 -25.56
CA PHE A 192 -5.87 9.84 -26.84
C PHE A 192 -6.88 9.41 -27.92
N ARG A 193 -7.81 8.51 -27.62
CA ARG A 193 -8.93 8.12 -28.49
C ARG A 193 -10.23 8.76 -28.02
#